data_AF-A0A3D3L2A6-F1
#
_entry.id   AF-A0A3D3L2A6-F1
#
_cell.length_a   1.000
_cell.length_b   1.000
_cell.length_c   1.000
_cell.angle_alpha   90.00
_cell.angle_beta   90.00
_cell.angle_gamma   90.00
#
_symmetry.space_group_name_H-M   'P 1'
#
loop_
_entity.id
_entity.type
_entity.pdbx_description
1 polymer ?
#
loop_
_entity_poly.entity_id
_entity_poly.type
_entity_poly.pdbx_seq_one_letter_code
_entity_poly.pdbx_strand_id
1 'polypeptide(L)'
;MQTKSYKILILTFLISFAAGQFKKEISELNLPATMHSPKENYHSLLSPDRFNIHHGFSLNMVSFGNQSFSVGSYSNQMNYLLTDNLRLHLNFTLLQSGMTQQQSGLDNNLYYGASIDYKFTENSLFQISFQTSPTYRRHQPLTLNPIYNR
;
A
#
# COMPACT_ATOMS: atom_id res chain seq x y z
N MET A 1 -40.60 36.83 27.71
CA MET A 1 -39.78 37.26 26.54
C MET A 1 -38.66 36.29 26.15
N GLN A 2 -38.68 35.01 26.58
CA GLN A 2 -37.58 34.04 26.33
C GLN A 2 -37.78 33.13 25.10
N THR A 3 -38.99 32.99 24.57
CA THR A 3 -39.29 32.06 23.46
C THR A 3 -38.85 32.55 22.08
N LYS A 4 -38.50 33.84 21.92
CA LYS A 4 -37.99 34.39 20.65
C LYS A 4 -36.48 34.14 20.48
N SER A 5 -35.72 34.06 21.57
CA SER A 5 -34.25 33.97 21.50
C SER A 5 -33.74 32.59 21.06
N TYR A 6 -34.38 31.49 21.46
CA TYR A 6 -33.94 30.15 21.04
C TYR A 6 -34.17 29.89 19.54
N LYS A 7 -35.23 30.48 18.95
CA LYS A 7 -35.52 30.39 17.52
C LYS A 7 -34.44 31.09 16.68
N ILE A 8 -33.92 32.22 17.17
CA ILE A 8 -32.81 32.94 16.54
C ILE A 8 -31.54 32.10 16.57
N LEU A 9 -31.24 31.46 17.71
CA LEU A 9 -30.08 30.59 17.88
C LEU A 9 -30.10 29.38 16.93
N ILE A 10 -31.26 28.74 16.77
CA ILE A 10 -31.45 27.61 15.84
C ILE A 10 -31.28 28.06 14.39
N LEU A 11 -31.79 29.24 14.03
CA LEU A 11 -31.67 29.78 12.67
C LEU A 11 -30.20 30.07 12.31
N THR A 12 -29.42 30.64 13.22
CA THR A 12 -27.98 30.85 13.03
C THR A 12 -27.19 29.56 12.89
N PHE A 13 -27.58 28.50 13.60
CA PHE A 13 -26.91 27.20 13.51
C PHE A 13 -27.14 26.52 12.15
N LEU A 14 -28.37 26.58 11.61
CA LEU A 14 -28.71 26.01 10.30
C LEU A 14 -28.01 26.71 9.13
N ILE A 15 -27.82 28.04 9.20
CA ILE A 15 -27.14 28.83 8.17
C ILE A 15 -25.65 28.46 8.06
N SER A 16 -25.00 28.15 9.18
CA SER A 16 -23.58 27.75 9.20
C SER A 16 -23.35 26.40 8.47
N PHE A 17 -24.33 25.49 8.55
CA PHE A 17 -24.28 24.20 7.85
C PHE A 17 -24.46 24.35 6.33
N ALA A 18 -25.23 25.34 5.87
CA ALA A 18 -25.44 25.62 4.45
C ALA A 18 -24.21 26.26 3.77
N ALA A 19 -23.38 26.99 4.50
CA ALA A 19 -22.18 27.64 3.96
C ALA A 19 -20.97 26.69 3.82
N GLY A 20 -21.03 25.46 4.35
CA GLY A 20 -19.87 24.56 4.46
C GLY A 20 -19.61 23.61 3.29
N GLN A 21 -20.43 23.56 2.24
CA GLN A 21 -20.37 22.49 1.22
C GLN A 21 -20.05 22.93 -0.21
N PHE A 22 -19.89 24.23 -0.50
CA PHE A 22 -19.46 24.64 -1.85
C PHE A 22 -17.93 24.67 -1.95
N LYS A 23 -17.33 23.47 -2.09
CA LYS A 23 -15.99 23.35 -2.66
C LYS A 23 -16.13 23.72 -4.15
N LYS A 24 -15.65 24.91 -4.51
CA LYS A 24 -15.51 25.35 -5.91
C LYS A 24 -14.69 24.29 -6.65
N GLU A 25 -15.34 23.54 -7.53
CA GLU A 25 -14.70 22.65 -8.46
C GLU A 25 -13.78 23.50 -9.35
N ILE A 26 -12.48 23.27 -9.24
CA ILE A 26 -11.48 24.03 -9.98
C ILE A 26 -11.55 23.50 -11.41
N SER A 27 -12.10 24.30 -12.31
CA SER A 27 -12.08 24.03 -13.75
C SER A 27 -10.65 23.78 -14.22
N GLU A 28 -10.50 22.60 -14.82
CA GLU A 28 -9.57 22.27 -15.90
C GLU A 28 -8.14 22.76 -15.73
N LEU A 29 -7.31 21.87 -15.18
CA LEU A 29 -5.87 21.93 -15.35
C LEU A 29 -5.57 22.05 -16.85
N ASN A 30 -5.17 23.24 -17.29
CA ASN A 30 -4.62 23.48 -18.63
C ASN A 30 -3.40 22.57 -18.83
N LEU A 31 -3.62 21.39 -19.39
CA LEU A 31 -2.55 20.54 -19.87
C LEU A 31 -1.90 21.25 -21.07
N PRO A 32 -0.56 21.35 -21.13
CA PRO A 32 0.12 21.99 -22.24
C PRO A 32 -0.22 21.27 -23.55
N ALA A 33 -0.45 22.05 -24.61
CA ALA A 33 -0.83 21.60 -25.97
C ALA A 33 0.18 20.65 -26.66
N THR A 34 1.25 20.25 -25.96
CA THR A 34 2.21 19.23 -26.38
C THR A 34 1.67 17.80 -26.20
N MET A 35 0.49 17.61 -25.60
CA MET A 35 -0.21 16.31 -25.53
C MET A 35 -0.99 15.92 -26.80
N HIS A 36 -0.73 16.58 -27.94
CA HIS A 36 -1.11 16.04 -29.24
C HIS A 36 0.01 15.16 -29.80
N SER A 37 0.35 14.08 -29.08
CA SER A 37 1.05 12.96 -29.70
C SER A 37 0.07 12.25 -30.65
N PRO A 38 0.49 11.84 -31.86
CA PRO A 38 -0.37 11.10 -32.76
C PRO A 38 -0.90 9.86 -32.03
N LYS A 39 -2.19 9.58 -32.19
CA LYS A 39 -2.81 8.31 -31.79
C LYS A 39 -2.23 7.20 -32.65
N GLU A 40 -1.02 6.79 -32.35
CA GLU A 40 -0.49 5.52 -32.83
C GLU A 40 -1.26 4.42 -32.09
N ASN A 41 -2.11 3.71 -32.84
CA ASN A 41 -2.87 2.55 -32.36
C ASN A 41 -1.90 1.42 -32.02
N TYR A 42 -1.17 1.54 -30.92
CA TYR A 42 -0.49 0.40 -30.33
C TYR A 42 -1.54 -0.42 -29.57
N HIS A 43 -2.16 -1.35 -30.30
CA HIS A 43 -2.64 -2.60 -29.71
C HIS A 43 -1.43 -3.42 -29.24
N SER A 44 -0.62 -2.84 -28.37
CA SER A 44 0.48 -3.52 -27.72
C SER A 44 -0.01 -3.85 -26.33
N LEU A 45 -0.06 -5.14 -26.00
CA LEU A 45 -0.23 -5.58 -24.62
C LEU A 45 0.71 -4.77 -23.71
N LEU A 46 1.91 -4.38 -24.18
CA LEU A 46 2.94 -3.68 -23.42
C LEU A 46 2.93 -2.14 -23.58
N SER A 47 1.78 -1.51 -23.82
CA SER A 47 1.72 -0.04 -23.82
C SER A 47 2.17 0.51 -22.45
N PRO A 48 3.10 1.48 -22.39
CA PRO A 48 3.60 2.06 -21.13
C PRO A 48 2.47 2.60 -20.24
N ASP A 49 1.40 3.10 -20.86
CA ASP A 49 0.23 3.63 -20.14
C ASP A 49 -0.54 2.56 -19.35
N ARG A 50 -0.36 1.29 -19.70
CA ARG A 50 -0.99 0.13 -19.03
C ARG A 50 -0.10 -0.45 -17.94
N PHE A 51 1.14 0.02 -17.81
CA PHE A 51 2.13 -0.50 -16.89
C PHE A 51 2.65 0.57 -15.95
N ASN A 52 2.54 0.33 -14.65
CA ASN A 52 3.02 1.24 -13.63
C ASN A 52 3.91 0.47 -12.64
N ILE A 53 5.12 0.99 -12.42
CA ILE A 53 6.02 0.52 -11.36
C ILE A 53 6.18 1.62 -10.32
N HIS A 54 5.96 1.27 -9.06
CA HIS A 54 6.42 2.06 -7.91
C HIS A 54 7.51 1.27 -7.18
N HIS A 55 8.60 1.93 -6.82
CA HIS A 55 9.66 1.34 -6.03
C HIS A 55 10.10 2.29 -4.93
N GLY A 56 10.53 1.74 -3.81
CA GLY A 56 10.89 2.53 -2.63
C GLY A 56 11.98 1.86 -1.82
N PHE A 57 12.79 2.69 -1.16
CA PHE A 57 13.80 2.25 -0.22
C PHE A 57 13.48 2.85 1.15
N SER A 58 13.61 2.06 2.20
CA SER A 58 13.48 2.53 3.58
C SER A 58 14.62 1.99 4.42
N LEU A 59 15.08 2.78 5.38
CA LEU A 59 16.10 2.38 6.35
C LEU A 59 15.56 2.72 7.73
N ASN A 60 15.43 1.69 8.56
CA ASN A 60 15.01 1.82 9.95
C ASN A 60 16.18 1.49 10.85
N MET A 61 16.37 2.28 11.91
CA MET A 61 17.42 2.06 12.89
C MET A 61 16.84 2.22 14.30
N VAL A 62 17.12 1.25 15.15
CA VAL A 62 16.72 1.23 16.56
C VAL A 62 17.99 1.07 17.39
N SER A 63 18.21 1.97 18.35
CA SER A 63 19.31 1.89 19.30
C SER A 63 18.77 1.58 20.69
N PHE A 64 19.34 0.58 21.36
CA PHE A 64 19.04 0.26 22.75
C PHE A 64 20.34 0.03 23.53
N GLY A 65 20.64 0.93 24.49
CA GLY A 65 21.90 0.93 25.21
C GLY A 65 23.10 1.11 24.28
N ASN A 66 24.08 0.21 24.38
CA ASN A 66 25.28 0.17 23.52
C ASN A 66 25.08 -0.63 22.22
N GLN A 67 23.86 -1.09 21.92
CA GLN A 67 23.57 -1.88 20.73
C GLN A 67 22.68 -1.10 19.75
N SER A 68 23.03 -1.13 18.47
CA SER A 68 22.25 -0.55 17.39
C SER A 68 21.83 -1.64 16.40
N PHE A 69 20.55 -1.67 16.07
CA PHE A 69 19.97 -2.53 15.07
C PHE A 69 19.49 -1.69 13.89
N SER A 70 19.84 -2.07 12.66
CA SER A 70 19.33 -1.44 11.46
C SER A 70 18.70 -2.46 10.53
N VAL A 71 17.64 -2.05 9.84
CA VAL A 71 16.93 -2.82 8.81
C VAL A 71 16.71 -1.92 7.62
N GLY A 72 17.36 -2.25 6.50
CA GLY A 72 17.03 -1.72 5.19
C GLY A 72 15.89 -2.51 4.58
N SER A 73 15.02 -1.85 3.83
CA SER A 73 14.02 -2.48 2.98
C SER A 73 14.03 -1.86 1.59
N TYR A 74 13.79 -2.71 0.60
CA TYR A 74 13.52 -2.32 -0.78
C TYR A 74 12.18 -2.92 -1.17
N SER A 75 11.22 -2.07 -1.57
CA SER A 75 9.91 -2.52 -2.04
C SER A 75 9.72 -2.13 -3.50
N ASN A 76 8.99 -2.97 -4.23
CA ASN A 76 8.61 -2.72 -5.60
C ASN A 76 7.20 -3.26 -5.82
N GLN A 77 6.37 -2.46 -6.48
CA GLN A 77 5.00 -2.74 -6.82
C GLN A 77 4.83 -2.49 -8.30
N MET A 78 4.42 -3.53 -9.03
CA MET A 78 4.16 -3.45 -10.46
C MET A 78 2.67 -3.70 -10.68
N ASN A 79 2.04 -2.79 -11.41
CA ASN A 79 0.65 -2.86 -11.79
C ASN A 79 0.56 -2.89 -13.31
N TYR A 80 -0.17 -3.85 -13.85
CA TYR A 80 -0.26 -4.05 -15.29
C TYR A 80 -1.70 -4.36 -15.70
N LEU A 81 -2.23 -3.57 -16.63
CA LEU A 81 -3.55 -3.78 -17.23
C LEU A 81 -3.41 -4.68 -18.47
N LEU A 82 -3.65 -5.98 -18.29
CA LEU A 82 -3.66 -6.98 -19.37
C LEU A 82 -4.75 -6.66 -20.40
N THR A 83 -5.91 -6.24 -19.92
CA THR A 83 -7.03 -5.70 -20.70
C THR A 83 -7.68 -4.57 -19.90
N ASP A 84 -8.65 -3.88 -20.47
CA ASP A 84 -9.35 -2.78 -19.77
C ASP A 84 -10.15 -3.27 -18.54
N ASN A 85 -10.38 -4.59 -18.43
CA ASN A 85 -11.09 -5.23 -17.33
C ASN A 85 -10.26 -6.27 -16.55
N LEU A 86 -8.99 -6.48 -16.89
CA LEU A 86 -8.10 -7.44 -16.22
C LEU A 86 -6.81 -6.77 -15.79
N ARG A 87 -6.53 -6.83 -14.49
CA ARG A 87 -5.38 -6.17 -13.87
C ARG A 87 -4.53 -7.18 -13.11
N LEU A 88 -3.24 -7.19 -13.42
CA LEU A 88 -2.22 -7.93 -12.70
C LEU A 88 -1.50 -6.97 -11.74
N HIS A 89 -1.41 -7.35 -10.48
CA HIS A 89 -0.63 -6.68 -9.44
C HIS A 89 0.46 -7.62 -8.99
N LEU A 90 1.69 -7.14 -8.94
CA LEU A 90 2.83 -7.85 -8.37
C LEU A 90 3.47 -6.95 -7.34
N ASN A 91 3.84 -7.50 -6.20
CA ASN A 91 4.60 -6.78 -5.19
C ASN A 91 5.73 -7.66 -4.69
N PHE A 92 6.89 -7.06 -4.49
CA PHE A 92 7.99 -7.71 -3.79
C PHE A 92 8.66 -6.73 -2.82
N THR A 93 9.19 -7.25 -1.73
CA THR A 93 9.90 -6.48 -0.72
C THR A 93 11.05 -7.31 -0.18
N LEU A 94 12.26 -6.76 -0.25
CA LEU A 94 13.47 -7.33 0.30
C LEU A 94 13.83 -6.58 1.59
N LEU A 95 14.10 -7.32 2.67
CA LEU A 95 14.58 -6.81 3.95
C LEU A 95 16.04 -7.23 4.13
N GLN A 96 16.89 -6.31 4.56
CA GLN A 96 18.29 -6.55 4.88
C GLN A 96 18.56 -6.02 6.28
N SER A 97 18.95 -6.88 7.22
CA SER A 97 19.42 -6.43 8.53
C SER A 97 20.89 -6.05 8.48
N GLY A 98 21.27 -5.01 9.22
CA GLY A 98 22.65 -4.54 9.36
C GLY A 98 23.44 -5.21 10.50
N MET A 99 22.88 -6.24 11.14
CA MET A 99 23.59 -7.02 12.17
C MET A 99 24.37 -8.17 11.54
N THR A 100 25.62 -8.35 11.99
CA THR A 100 26.51 -9.46 11.59
C THR A 100 26.02 -10.82 12.08
N GLN A 101 25.11 -10.86 13.05
CA GLN A 101 24.37 -12.05 13.45
C GLN A 101 22.95 -11.92 12.94
N GLN A 102 22.67 -12.60 11.83
CA GLN A 102 21.32 -12.84 11.35
C GLN A 102 20.57 -13.57 12.47
N GLN A 103 19.71 -12.83 13.18
CA GLN A 103 18.91 -13.36 14.27
C GLN A 103 18.08 -14.51 13.69
N SER A 104 18.28 -15.73 14.22
CA SER A 104 17.81 -17.02 13.67
C SER A 104 16.28 -17.22 13.69
N GLY A 105 15.50 -16.14 13.60
CA GLY A 105 14.04 -16.13 13.45
C GLY A 105 13.54 -15.19 12.35
N LEU A 106 14.45 -14.47 11.67
CA LEU A 106 14.18 -13.71 10.43
C LEU A 106 14.74 -14.51 9.24
N ASP A 107 14.19 -15.70 9.01
CA ASP A 107 14.67 -16.59 7.93
C ASP A 107 14.23 -16.11 6.55
N ASN A 108 13.12 -15.36 6.46
CA ASN A 108 12.59 -14.85 5.20
C ASN A 108 12.80 -13.34 5.08
N ASN A 109 13.87 -12.98 4.38
CA ASN A 109 14.18 -11.59 4.02
C ASN A 109 13.44 -11.14 2.75
N LEU A 110 12.80 -12.05 2.01
CA LEU A 110 12.07 -11.74 0.79
C LEU A 110 10.58 -11.97 0.99
N TYR A 111 9.79 -10.96 0.66
CA TYR A 111 8.34 -10.96 0.65
C TYR A 111 7.88 -10.74 -0.77
N TYR A 112 6.88 -11.49 -1.21
CA TYR A 112 6.30 -11.28 -2.52
C TYR A 112 4.81 -11.63 -2.51
N GLY A 113 4.10 -11.05 -3.45
CA GLY A 113 2.71 -11.33 -3.71
C GLY A 113 2.36 -11.03 -5.15
N ALA A 114 1.25 -11.62 -5.55
CA ALA A 114 0.66 -11.45 -6.86
C ALA A 114 -0.85 -11.46 -6.71
N SER A 115 -1.54 -10.54 -7.37
CA SER A 115 -2.99 -10.60 -7.52
C SER A 115 -3.43 -10.36 -8.94
N ILE A 116 -4.56 -10.97 -9.28
CA ILE A 116 -5.24 -10.83 -10.55
C ILE A 116 -6.66 -10.36 -10.23
N ASP A 117 -7.01 -9.19 -10.76
CA ASP A 117 -8.32 -8.59 -10.58
C ASP A 117 -9.03 -8.58 -11.94
N TYR A 118 -10.19 -9.23 -12.03
CA TYR A 118 -11.04 -9.25 -13.21
C TYR A 118 -12.38 -8.58 -12.92
N LYS A 119 -12.73 -7.60 -13.76
CA LYS A 119 -13.99 -6.87 -13.68
C LYS A 119 -14.99 -7.47 -14.67
N PHE A 120 -15.96 -8.21 -14.15
CA PHE A 120 -16.99 -8.87 -14.97
C PHE A 120 -18.00 -7.88 -15.55
N THR A 121 -18.43 -6.91 -14.73
CA THR A 121 -19.39 -5.85 -15.09
C THR A 121 -18.96 -4.56 -14.41
N GLU A 122 -19.66 -3.44 -14.62
CA GLU A 122 -19.34 -2.18 -13.95
C GLU A 122 -19.28 -2.28 -12.42
N ASN A 123 -20.04 -3.22 -11.84
CA ASN A 123 -20.24 -3.36 -10.40
C ASN A 123 -19.75 -4.71 -9.83
N SER A 124 -19.20 -5.59 -10.66
CA SER A 124 -18.74 -6.92 -10.26
C SER A 124 -17.24 -7.07 -10.46
N LEU A 125 -16.54 -7.38 -9.37
CA LEU A 125 -15.09 -7.61 -9.32
C LEU A 125 -14.80 -9.01 -8.78
N PHE A 126 -13.84 -9.69 -9.40
CA PHE A 126 -13.29 -10.95 -8.94
C PHE A 126 -11.78 -10.84 -8.79
N GLN A 127 -11.28 -11.21 -7.62
CA GLN A 127 -9.88 -11.06 -7.28
C GLN A 127 -9.32 -12.39 -6.78
N ILE A 128 -8.19 -12.78 -7.33
CA ILE A 128 -7.36 -13.87 -6.81
C ILE A 128 -6.05 -13.25 -6.36
N SER A 129 -5.69 -13.42 -5.09
CA SER A 129 -4.45 -12.89 -4.52
C SER A 129 -3.67 -13.96 -3.79
N PHE A 130 -2.36 -13.96 -3.97
CA PHE A 130 -1.40 -14.74 -3.21
C PHE A 130 -0.37 -13.78 -2.61
N GLN A 131 -0.02 -13.99 -1.34
CA GLN A 131 1.02 -13.22 -0.66
C GLN A 131 1.75 -14.08 0.34
N THR A 132 3.06 -13.83 0.50
CA THR A 132 3.86 -14.44 1.56
C THR A 132 3.81 -13.58 2.82
N SER A 133 3.42 -14.15 3.95
CA SER A 133 3.46 -13.47 5.26
C SER A 133 4.73 -13.84 6.03
N PRO A 134 5.31 -12.90 6.82
CA PRO A 134 6.38 -13.24 7.75
C PRO A 134 5.87 -14.25 8.77
N THR A 135 6.51 -15.42 8.84
CA THR A 135 6.24 -16.39 9.90
C THR A 135 7.38 -16.32 10.92
N TYR A 136 7.07 -15.95 12.16
CA TYR A 136 8.04 -15.96 13.25
C TYR A 136 8.20 -17.41 13.75
N ARG A 137 9.23 -18.11 13.27
CA ARG A 137 9.56 -19.45 13.78
C ARG A 137 10.40 -19.29 15.04
N ARG A 138 9.80 -19.52 16.20
CA ARG A 138 10.58 -19.74 17.42
C ARG A 138 11.23 -21.11 17.32
N HIS A 139 12.54 -21.15 17.08
CA HIS A 139 13.33 -22.33 17.39
C HIS A 139 13.29 -22.54 18.90
N GLN A 140 12.45 -23.47 19.36
CA GLN A 140 12.59 -24.05 20.69
C GLN A 140 13.71 -25.09 20.59
N PRO A 141 14.90 -24.87 21.20
CA PRO A 141 15.84 -25.96 21.36
C PRO A 141 15.12 -27.04 22.19
N LEU A 142 15.16 -28.29 21.71
CA LEU A 142 14.78 -29.46 22.51
C LEU A 142 15.78 -29.55 23.68
N THR A 143 15.51 -28.83 24.76
CA THR A 143 16.27 -29.01 26.00
C THR A 143 15.91 -30.39 26.54
N LEU A 144 16.84 -31.34 26.42
CA LEU A 144 16.73 -32.62 27.09
C LEU A 144 16.57 -32.34 28.60
N ASN A 145 15.48 -32.83 29.18
CA ASN A 145 15.15 -32.57 30.58
C ASN A 145 16.22 -33.21 31.48
N PRO A 146 16.98 -32.44 32.29
CA PRO A 146 18.10 -32.98 33.09
C PRO A 146 17.65 -33.93 34.21
N ILE A 147 16.33 -34.07 34.43
CA ILE A 147 15.76 -34.99 35.43
C ILE A 147 15.95 -36.47 35.05
N TYR A 148 16.23 -36.79 33.79
CA TYR A 148 16.43 -38.18 33.33
C TYR A 148 17.89 -38.65 33.27
N ASN A 149 18.84 -37.86 33.77
CA ASN A 149 20.24 -38.30 33.89
C ASN A 149 20.61 -38.51 35.37
N ARG A 150 20.31 -39.70 35.89
CA ARG A 150 20.88 -40.26 37.12
C ARG A 150 21.32 -41.69 36.86
#